data_AF-A0A0G4ED35-F1
#
_entry.id   AF-A0A0G4ED35-F1
#
_cell.length_a   1.000
_cell.length_b   1.000
_cell.length_c   1.000
_cell.angle_alpha   90.00
_cell.angle_beta   90.00
_cell.angle_gamma   90.00
#
_symmetry.space_group_name_H-M   'P 1'
#
loop_
_entity.id
_entity.type
_entity.pdbx_description
1 polymer ?
#
loop_
_entity_poly.entity_id
_entity_poly.type
_entity_poly.pdbx_seq_one_letter_code
_entity_poly.pdbx_strand_id
1 'polypeptide(L)'
;MARLVTSVVDSIFVRGLAGSQRLAWLSGLLGVILLAVGPLLLGLYLQQDPHLTYMTDGLPAYALYAIPLCCLDVIATVLLVKCCRCKAAATRTTLLMTLAVLGILLTLVGLFAIKICLDTSHHVLHNCGVGPGSDQEARLETMWTKLGHFLDGCDPTRRKMPRQCPGFSQTFPANEMPFVNYLEVLERDFKCTGVCRFGARPIFVKSISTRKAPRCATSLAAHLELMMYMTGLPAAAMGVILLVVTVCLAGYDHL
;
A
#
# COMPACT_ATOMS: atom_id res chain seq x y z
N MET A 1 -0.66 23.27 19.77
CA MET A 1 -1.17 22.73 18.49
C MET A 1 -2.44 23.48 18.04
N ALA A 2 -3.48 23.61 18.86
CA ALA A 2 -4.70 24.36 18.54
C ALA A 2 -4.46 25.79 18.02
N ARG A 3 -3.62 26.61 18.69
CA ARG A 3 -3.27 27.97 18.24
C ARG A 3 -2.56 28.04 16.87
N LEU A 4 -1.82 26.99 16.50
CA LEU A 4 -1.12 26.92 15.22
C LEU A 4 -2.12 26.61 14.10
N VAL A 5 -3.02 25.66 14.35
CA VAL A 5 -4.10 25.27 13.42
C VAL A 5 -5.04 26.46 13.19
N THR A 6 -5.49 27.14 14.25
CA THR A 6 -6.35 28.32 14.12
C THR A 6 -5.65 29.48 13.41
N SER A 7 -4.35 29.71 13.65
CA SER A 7 -3.58 30.74 12.94
C SER A 7 -3.44 30.45 11.44
N VAL A 8 -3.27 29.18 11.06
CA VAL A 8 -3.25 28.75 9.65
C VAL A 8 -4.63 28.91 9.03
N VAL A 9 -5.69 28.49 9.72
CA VAL A 9 -7.08 28.66 9.28
C VAL A 9 -7.45 30.14 9.11
N ASP A 10 -7.12 31.00 10.08
CA ASP A 10 -7.36 32.44 9.99
C ASP A 10 -6.56 33.09 8.86
N SER A 11 -5.32 32.65 8.65
CA SER A 11 -4.49 33.18 7.56
C SER A 11 -5.04 32.78 6.18
N ILE A 12 -5.61 31.58 6.05
CA ILE A 12 -6.21 31.07 4.81
C ILE A 12 -7.59 31.69 4.57
N PHE A 13 -8.47 31.66 5.58
CA PHE A 13 -9.88 32.05 5.46
C PHE A 13 -10.10 33.54 5.70
N VAL A 14 -9.56 34.11 6.79
CA VAL A 14 -9.85 35.48 7.21
C VAL A 14 -8.99 36.50 6.45
N ARG A 15 -7.67 36.27 6.34
CA ARG A 15 -6.77 37.19 5.60
C ARG A 15 -6.86 37.03 4.09
N GLY A 16 -7.28 35.86 3.61
CA GLY A 16 -7.60 35.64 2.20
C GLY A 16 -8.64 36.64 1.70
N LEU A 17 -9.66 36.97 2.51
CA LEU A 17 -10.79 37.84 2.12
C LEU A 17 -10.44 39.33 1.90
N ALA A 18 -9.32 39.84 2.44
CA ALA A 18 -9.05 41.28 2.51
C ALA A 18 -8.18 41.88 1.38
N GLY A 19 -7.80 41.11 0.35
CA GLY A 19 -7.08 41.66 -0.82
C GLY A 19 -6.04 40.73 -1.45
N SER A 20 -5.69 39.63 -0.77
CA SER A 20 -4.75 38.61 -1.26
C SER A 20 -5.44 37.26 -1.53
N GLN A 21 -6.72 37.28 -1.93
CA GLN A 21 -7.49 36.06 -2.20
C GLN A 21 -6.75 35.13 -3.15
N ARG A 22 -6.13 35.66 -4.20
CA ARG A 22 -5.44 34.83 -5.21
C ARG A 22 -4.26 34.05 -4.62
N LEU A 23 -3.44 34.66 -3.78
CA LEU A 23 -2.27 33.99 -3.19
C LEU A 23 -2.67 32.91 -2.18
N ALA A 24 -3.68 33.18 -1.34
CA ALA A 24 -4.20 32.18 -0.39
C ALA A 24 -4.86 30.99 -1.11
N TRP A 25 -5.57 31.25 -2.20
CA TRP A 25 -6.13 30.19 -3.04
C TRP A 25 -5.04 29.36 -3.73
N LEU A 26 -4.00 30.02 -4.27
CA LEU A 26 -2.88 29.33 -4.91
C LEU A 26 -2.07 28.50 -3.92
N SER A 27 -1.81 29.00 -2.71
CA SER A 27 -1.11 28.24 -1.68
C SER A 27 -1.92 27.04 -1.18
N GLY A 28 -3.24 27.21 -1.00
CA GLY A 28 -4.16 26.12 -0.69
C GLY A 28 -4.19 25.06 -1.77
N LEU A 29 -4.32 25.46 -3.04
CA LEU A 29 -4.29 24.55 -4.19
C LEU A 29 -2.97 23.79 -4.27
N LEU A 30 -1.84 24.49 -4.11
CA LEU A 30 -0.52 23.88 -4.11
C LEU A 30 -0.37 22.87 -2.97
N GLY A 31 -0.85 23.21 -1.76
CA GLY A 31 -0.86 22.28 -0.62
C GLY A 31 -1.66 21.02 -0.91
N VAL A 32 -2.85 21.14 -1.51
CA VAL A 32 -3.67 19.99 -1.91
C VAL A 32 -2.98 19.15 -2.99
N ILE A 33 -2.36 19.79 -3.99
CA ILE A 33 -1.60 19.08 -5.03
C ILE A 33 -0.45 18.29 -4.41
N LEU A 34 0.33 18.89 -3.50
CA LEU A 34 1.44 18.20 -2.84
C LEU A 34 0.95 17.03 -1.98
N LEU A 35 -0.17 17.19 -1.27
CA LEU A 35 -0.79 16.14 -0.46
C LEU A 35 -1.39 15.00 -1.31
N ALA A 36 -1.83 15.29 -2.54
CA ALA A 36 -2.44 14.32 -3.45
C ALA A 36 -1.40 13.57 -4.30
N VAL A 37 -0.40 14.29 -4.83
CA VAL A 37 0.59 13.73 -5.78
C VAL A 37 1.49 12.70 -5.13
N GLY A 38 1.95 12.93 -3.90
CA GLY A 38 2.82 11.98 -3.19
C GLY A 38 2.18 10.59 -3.03
N PRO A 39 1.01 10.48 -2.37
CA PRO A 39 0.27 9.23 -2.24
C PRO A 39 -0.10 8.60 -3.59
N LEU A 40 -0.43 9.40 -4.60
CA LEU A 40 -0.76 8.91 -5.94
C LEU A 40 0.45 8.23 -6.60
N LEU A 41 1.60 8.89 -6.60
CA LEU A 41 2.84 8.34 -7.16
C LEU A 41 3.29 7.09 -6.39
N LEU A 42 3.19 7.11 -5.06
CA LEU A 42 3.49 5.96 -4.23
C LEU A 42 2.53 4.80 -4.51
N GLY A 43 1.23 5.06 -4.63
CA GLY A 43 0.24 4.05 -5.01
C GLY A 43 0.54 3.41 -6.37
N LEU A 44 0.86 4.22 -7.38
CA LEU A 44 1.26 3.74 -8.71
C LEU A 44 2.55 2.90 -8.66
N TYR A 45 3.53 3.30 -7.85
CA TYR A 45 4.75 2.53 -7.65
C TYR A 45 4.45 1.18 -6.98
N LEU A 46 3.62 1.16 -5.95
CA LEU A 46 3.26 -0.05 -5.23
C LEU A 46 2.38 -1.02 -6.03
N GLN A 47 1.57 -0.52 -6.97
CA GLN A 47 0.87 -1.38 -7.94
C GLN A 47 1.82 -2.14 -8.86
N GLN A 48 3.05 -1.65 -9.05
CA GLN A 48 4.07 -2.36 -9.83
C GLN A 48 4.78 -3.44 -9.00
N ASP A 49 4.55 -3.50 -7.69
CA ASP A 49 5.12 -4.52 -6.82
C ASP A 49 4.36 -5.84 -7.00
N PRO A 50 4.99 -6.87 -7.62
CA PRO A 50 4.33 -8.14 -7.86
C PRO A 50 4.06 -8.89 -6.55
N HIS A 51 4.84 -8.64 -5.50
CA HIS A 51 4.73 -9.32 -4.22
C HIS A 51 3.51 -8.84 -3.46
N LEU A 52 3.29 -7.53 -3.43
CA LEU A 52 2.10 -6.94 -2.83
C LEU A 52 0.84 -7.35 -3.58
N THR A 53 0.87 -7.27 -4.91
CA THR A 53 -0.28 -7.59 -5.77
C THR A 53 -0.66 -9.06 -5.64
N TYR A 54 0.32 -9.97 -5.63
CA TYR A 54 0.06 -11.39 -5.52
C TYR A 54 -0.51 -11.78 -4.15
N MET A 55 0.04 -11.23 -3.06
CA MET A 55 -0.31 -11.65 -1.69
C MET A 55 -1.56 -10.97 -1.11
N THR A 56 -1.88 -9.76 -1.58
CA THR A 56 -2.96 -8.94 -0.99
C THR A 56 -3.99 -8.47 -2.01
N ASP A 57 -3.95 -9.01 -3.24
CA ASP A 57 -4.74 -8.56 -4.38
C ASP A 57 -4.60 -7.05 -4.68
N GLY A 58 -3.49 -6.43 -4.26
CA GLY A 58 -3.23 -5.00 -4.39
C GLY A 58 -4.09 -4.10 -3.48
N LEU A 59 -4.86 -4.68 -2.55
CA LEU A 59 -5.77 -3.94 -1.65
C LEU A 59 -5.13 -2.75 -0.92
N PRO A 60 -3.92 -2.87 -0.34
CA PRO A 60 -3.28 -1.77 0.39
C PRO A 60 -2.93 -0.58 -0.49
N ALA A 61 -2.64 -0.79 -1.79
CA ALA A 61 -2.34 0.30 -2.71
C ALA A 61 -3.57 1.19 -2.94
N TYR A 62 -4.79 0.64 -2.93
CA TYR A 62 -6.02 1.42 -3.10
C TYR A 62 -6.29 2.37 -1.93
N ALA A 63 -5.80 2.07 -0.72
CA ALA A 63 -5.92 2.97 0.42
C ALA A 63 -5.21 4.32 0.17
N LEU A 64 -4.12 4.31 -0.60
CA LEU A 64 -3.42 5.55 -0.97
C LEU A 64 -4.20 6.38 -2.00
N TYR A 65 -5.02 5.76 -2.86
CA TYR A 65 -5.89 6.49 -3.79
C TYR A 65 -7.09 7.14 -3.12
N ALA A 66 -7.47 6.70 -1.92
CA ALA A 66 -8.51 7.37 -1.14
C ALA A 66 -8.09 8.81 -0.79
N ILE A 67 -6.81 9.07 -0.52
CA ILE A 67 -6.29 10.40 -0.16
C ILE A 67 -6.56 11.46 -1.26
N PRO A 68 -6.08 11.29 -2.52
CA PRO A 68 -6.36 12.26 -3.58
C PRO A 68 -7.85 12.37 -3.89
N LEU A 69 -8.64 11.29 -3.76
CA LEU A 69 -10.10 11.35 -3.91
C LEU A 69 -10.74 12.22 -2.83
N CYS A 70 -10.34 12.10 -1.57
CA CYS A 70 -10.80 12.97 -0.49
C CYS A 70 -10.39 14.44 -0.73
N CYS A 71 -9.17 14.68 -1.23
CA CYS A 71 -8.75 16.03 -1.61
C CYS A 71 -9.64 16.64 -2.70
N LEU A 72 -9.99 15.86 -3.73
CA LEU A 72 -10.89 16.30 -4.79
C LEU A 72 -12.31 16.55 -4.27
N ASP A 73 -12.80 15.70 -3.36
CA ASP A 73 -14.12 15.87 -2.74
C ASP A 73 -14.22 17.16 -1.89
N VAL A 74 -13.16 17.48 -1.14
CA VAL A 74 -13.07 18.75 -0.40
C VAL A 74 -13.08 19.95 -1.36
N ILE A 75 -12.31 19.90 -2.45
CA ILE A 75 -12.31 20.96 -3.47
C ILE A 75 -13.72 21.11 -4.08
N ALA A 76 -14.34 20.00 -4.46
CA ALA A 76 -15.68 19.98 -5.04
C ALA A 76 -16.71 20.59 -4.09
N THR A 77 -16.65 20.23 -2.81
CA THR A 77 -17.52 20.78 -1.76
C THR A 77 -17.34 22.29 -1.61
N VAL A 78 -16.10 22.78 -1.59
CA VAL A 78 -15.81 24.22 -1.50
C VAL A 78 -16.35 24.97 -2.73
N LEU A 79 -16.16 24.41 -3.93
CA LEU A 79 -16.66 24.99 -5.18
C LEU A 79 -18.20 25.01 -5.20
N LEU A 80 -18.85 23.93 -4.78
CA LEU A 80 -20.31 23.82 -4.71
C LEU A 80 -20.90 24.86 -3.77
N VAL A 81 -20.34 24.98 -2.55
CA VAL A 81 -20.75 26.01 -1.58
C VAL A 81 -20.63 27.42 -2.16
N LYS A 82 -19.52 27.71 -2.87
CA LYS A 82 -19.27 29.00 -3.50
C LYS A 82 -20.26 29.28 -4.64
N CYS A 83 -20.53 28.30 -5.48
CA CYS A 83 -21.47 28.40 -6.60
C CYS A 83 -22.91 28.59 -6.10
N CYS A 84 -23.33 27.85 -5.07
CA CYS A 84 -24.68 27.92 -4.51
C CYS A 84 -24.92 29.13 -3.59
N ARG A 85 -23.88 29.93 -3.28
CA ARG A 85 -23.96 31.08 -2.36
C ARG A 85 -24.63 30.74 -1.02
N CYS A 86 -24.27 29.58 -0.46
CA CYS A 86 -24.82 29.11 0.80
C CYS A 86 -24.58 30.13 1.94
N LYS A 87 -25.55 30.27 2.85
CA LYS A 87 -25.40 31.08 4.06
C LYS A 87 -24.23 30.55 4.90
N ALA A 88 -23.52 31.43 5.63
CA ALA A 88 -22.34 31.08 6.42
C ALA A 88 -22.56 29.88 7.35
N ALA A 89 -23.71 29.84 8.05
CA ALA A 89 -24.08 28.71 8.92
C ALA A 89 -24.18 27.38 8.15
N ALA A 90 -24.84 27.37 6.98
CA ALA A 90 -24.98 26.17 6.16
C ALA A 90 -23.64 25.71 5.57
N THR A 91 -22.80 26.66 5.17
CA THR A 91 -21.42 26.41 4.70
C THR A 91 -20.60 25.72 5.77
N ARG A 92 -20.60 26.24 7.00
CA ARG A 92 -19.88 25.67 8.15
C ARG A 92 -20.34 24.23 8.41
N THR A 93 -21.65 24.00 8.52
CA THR A 93 -22.17 22.65 8.75
C THR A 93 -21.80 21.68 7.64
N THR A 94 -21.95 22.08 6.37
CA THR A 94 -21.64 21.22 5.22
C THR A 94 -20.16 20.84 5.18
N LEU A 95 -19.27 21.81 5.40
CA LEU A 95 -17.83 21.57 5.42
C LEU A 95 -17.42 20.66 6.58
N LEU A 96 -17.92 20.91 7.79
CA LEU A 96 -17.63 20.09 8.96
C LEU A 96 -18.12 18.65 8.79
N MET A 97 -19.33 18.45 8.26
CA MET A 97 -19.86 17.12 8.00
C MET A 97 -19.03 16.38 6.95
N THR A 98 -18.64 17.06 5.87
CA THR A 98 -17.80 16.46 4.82
C THR A 98 -16.43 16.06 5.37
N LEU A 99 -15.75 16.95 6.09
CA LEU A 99 -14.45 16.66 6.69
C LEU A 99 -14.53 15.54 7.74
N ALA A 100 -15.60 15.50 8.54
CA ALA A 100 -15.83 14.43 9.51
C ALA A 100 -16.00 13.07 8.81
N VAL A 101 -16.86 12.99 7.79
CA VAL A 101 -17.13 11.75 7.07
C VAL A 101 -15.88 11.26 6.35
N LEU A 102 -15.17 12.14 5.62
CA LEU A 102 -13.92 11.80 4.95
C LEU A 102 -12.84 11.36 5.95
N GLY A 103 -12.75 12.04 7.10
CA GLY A 103 -11.83 11.68 8.17
C GLY A 103 -12.08 10.27 8.70
N ILE A 104 -13.33 9.92 9.00
CA ILE A 104 -13.73 8.58 9.44
C ILE A 104 -13.41 7.54 8.36
N LEU A 105 -13.82 7.80 7.11
CA LEU A 105 -13.62 6.86 6.00
C LEU A 105 -12.13 6.58 5.76
N LEU A 106 -11.28 7.61 5.71
CA LEU A 106 -9.84 7.45 5.54
C LEU A 106 -9.20 6.69 6.70
N THR A 107 -9.62 6.95 7.95
CA THR A 107 -9.13 6.20 9.10
C THR A 107 -9.53 4.73 9.00
N LEU A 108 -10.78 4.42 8.67
CA LEU A 108 -11.24 3.03 8.53
C LEU A 108 -10.53 2.30 7.39
N VAL A 109 -10.39 2.93 6.22
CA VAL A 109 -9.67 2.37 5.06
C VAL A 109 -8.20 2.14 5.39
N GLY A 110 -7.54 3.09 6.05
CA GLY A 110 -6.15 2.95 6.47
C GLY A 110 -5.95 1.83 7.49
N LEU A 111 -6.82 1.75 8.50
CA LEU A 111 -6.78 0.66 9.49
C LEU A 111 -7.09 -0.71 8.87
N PHE A 112 -8.02 -0.77 7.92
CA PHE A 112 -8.33 -1.99 7.18
C PHE A 112 -7.13 -2.47 6.35
N ALA A 113 -6.44 -1.56 5.65
CA ALA A 113 -5.22 -1.89 4.91
C ALA A 113 -4.10 -2.39 5.84
N ILE A 114 -3.89 -1.74 7.00
CA ILE A 114 -2.93 -2.19 8.02
C ILE A 114 -3.29 -3.61 8.48
N LYS A 115 -4.57 -3.85 8.79
CA LYS A 115 -5.04 -5.15 9.24
C LYS A 115 -4.76 -6.24 8.20
N ILE A 116 -5.07 -6.00 6.93
CA ILE A 116 -4.80 -6.97 5.84
C ILE A 116 -3.31 -7.28 5.76
N CYS A 117 -2.44 -6.27 5.74
CA CYS A 117 -0.98 -6.50 5.66
C CYS A 117 -0.45 -7.26 6.87
N LEU A 118 -0.92 -6.95 8.09
CA LEU A 118 -0.51 -7.65 9.31
C LEU A 118 -1.01 -9.09 9.34
N ASP A 119 -2.29 -9.31 9.05
CA ASP A 119 -2.89 -10.64 9.05
C ASP A 119 -2.20 -11.52 7.97
N THR A 120 -1.92 -10.95 6.79
CA THR A 120 -1.19 -11.64 5.71
C THR A 120 0.28 -11.90 6.08
N SER A 121 1.00 -10.90 6.61
CA SER A 121 2.39 -11.07 7.06
C SER A 121 2.50 -12.17 8.12
N HIS A 122 1.64 -12.12 9.15
CA HIS A 122 1.62 -13.09 10.22
C HIS A 122 1.25 -14.49 9.70
N HIS A 123 0.30 -14.57 8.76
CA HIS A 123 -0.08 -15.85 8.13
C HIS A 123 1.09 -16.44 7.33
N VAL A 124 1.70 -15.66 6.44
CA VAL A 124 2.87 -16.08 5.65
C VAL A 124 4.03 -16.48 6.57
N LEU A 125 4.23 -15.77 7.68
CA LEU A 125 5.32 -16.07 8.61
C LEU A 125 5.05 -17.34 9.42
N HIS A 126 3.90 -17.48 10.06
CA HIS A 126 3.68 -18.56 11.03
C HIS A 126 2.99 -19.79 10.44
N ASN A 127 2.16 -19.61 9.41
CA ASN A 127 1.29 -20.64 8.85
C ASN A 127 1.62 -20.94 7.37
N CYS A 128 2.86 -20.67 6.95
CA CYS A 128 3.28 -20.85 5.55
C CYS A 128 2.94 -22.25 5.03
N GLY A 129 2.05 -22.31 4.03
CA GLY A 129 1.64 -23.55 3.38
C GLY A 129 0.74 -24.48 4.21
N VAL A 130 0.23 -24.03 5.36
CA VAL A 130 -0.66 -24.81 6.23
C VAL A 130 -1.82 -23.95 6.73
N GLY A 131 -3.06 -24.35 6.43
CA GLY A 131 -4.27 -23.79 7.03
C GLY A 131 -5.19 -23.04 6.06
N PRO A 132 -6.31 -22.49 6.55
CA PRO A 132 -7.22 -21.71 5.73
C PRO A 132 -6.55 -20.39 5.30
N GLY A 133 -6.55 -20.10 4.00
CA GLY A 133 -5.87 -18.93 3.42
C GLY A 133 -4.49 -19.22 2.85
N SER A 134 -3.90 -20.39 3.10
CA SER A 134 -2.55 -20.73 2.66
C SER A 134 -2.47 -21.31 1.23
N ASP A 135 -3.55 -21.20 0.44
CA ASP A 135 -3.67 -21.86 -0.85
C ASP A 135 -2.64 -21.34 -1.86
N GLN A 136 -2.32 -20.05 -1.78
CA GLN A 136 -1.33 -19.42 -2.67
C GLN A 136 0.09 -19.89 -2.32
N GLU A 137 0.47 -19.87 -1.04
CA GLU A 137 1.77 -20.31 -0.56
C GLU A 137 1.96 -21.81 -0.75
N ALA A 138 0.92 -22.62 -0.51
CA ALA A 138 0.96 -24.06 -0.75
C ALA A 138 1.18 -24.38 -2.23
N ARG A 139 0.54 -23.64 -3.15
CA ARG A 139 0.79 -23.76 -4.60
C ARG A 139 2.21 -23.35 -4.96
N LEU A 140 2.73 -22.27 -4.38
CA LEU A 140 4.11 -21.83 -4.60
C LEU A 140 5.13 -22.85 -4.09
N GLU A 141 4.94 -23.38 -2.90
CA GLU A 141 5.81 -24.41 -2.31
C GLU A 141 5.76 -25.72 -3.12
N THR A 142 4.58 -26.10 -3.62
CA THR A 142 4.42 -27.26 -4.52
C THR A 142 5.19 -27.03 -5.82
N MET A 143 5.03 -25.86 -6.44
CA MET A 143 5.74 -25.50 -7.67
C MET A 143 7.26 -25.45 -7.45
N TRP A 144 7.70 -24.86 -6.34
CA TRP A 144 9.09 -24.77 -5.93
C TRP A 144 9.68 -26.17 -5.73
N THR A 145 8.96 -27.07 -5.07
CA THR A 145 9.37 -28.47 -4.86
C THR A 145 9.47 -29.22 -6.19
N LYS A 146 8.50 -29.04 -7.10
CA LYS A 146 8.50 -29.62 -8.45
C LYS A 146 9.70 -29.14 -9.27
N LEU A 147 10.00 -27.84 -9.26
CA LEU A 147 11.21 -27.26 -9.88
C LEU A 147 12.48 -27.81 -9.24
N GLY A 148 12.48 -27.97 -7.92
CA GLY A 148 13.56 -28.57 -7.16
C GLY A 148 13.90 -29.97 -7.65
N HIS A 149 12.91 -30.85 -7.72
CA HIS A 149 13.09 -32.24 -8.19
C HIS A 149 13.50 -32.31 -9.66
N PHE A 150 12.88 -31.50 -10.53
CA PHE A 150 13.26 -31.42 -11.93
C PHE A 150 14.73 -31.02 -12.10
N LEU A 151 15.18 -30.01 -11.34
CA LEU A 151 16.54 -29.52 -11.42
C LEU A 151 17.56 -30.51 -10.82
N ASP A 152 17.20 -31.27 -9.78
CA ASP A 152 18.07 -32.33 -9.26
C ASP A 152 18.32 -33.44 -10.29
N GLY A 153 17.33 -33.75 -11.14
CA GLY A 153 17.49 -34.70 -12.25
C GLY A 153 18.32 -34.16 -13.41
N CYS A 154 18.20 -32.87 -13.72
CA CYS A 154 18.91 -32.23 -14.83
C CYS A 154 20.35 -31.78 -14.48
N ASP A 155 20.52 -31.09 -13.36
CA ASP A 155 21.78 -30.51 -12.90
C ASP A 155 21.85 -30.54 -11.35
N PRO A 156 22.33 -31.63 -10.74
CA PRO A 156 22.44 -31.75 -9.30
C PRO A 156 23.41 -30.74 -8.68
N THR A 157 24.28 -30.13 -9.50
CA THR A 157 25.21 -29.07 -9.05
C THR A 157 24.57 -27.68 -9.01
N ARG A 158 23.32 -27.53 -9.49
CA ARG A 158 22.54 -26.28 -9.50
C ARG A 158 23.28 -25.11 -10.18
N ARG A 159 24.09 -25.41 -11.21
CA ARG A 159 24.84 -24.41 -11.98
C ARG A 159 24.04 -23.83 -13.14
N LYS A 160 23.05 -24.55 -13.65
CA LYS A 160 22.16 -24.14 -14.73
C LYS A 160 20.84 -23.61 -14.18
N MET A 161 20.23 -22.67 -14.91
CA MET A 161 18.85 -22.26 -14.63
C MET A 161 17.88 -23.36 -15.09
N PRO A 162 16.72 -23.55 -14.44
CA PRO A 162 15.74 -24.56 -14.84
C PRO A 162 15.37 -24.51 -16.33
N ARG A 163 15.25 -23.30 -16.90
CA ARG A 163 14.92 -23.10 -18.33
C ARG A 163 15.98 -23.62 -19.31
N GLN A 164 17.21 -23.85 -18.84
CA GLN A 164 18.31 -24.37 -19.65
C GLN A 164 18.33 -25.91 -19.69
N CYS A 165 17.49 -26.56 -18.89
CA CYS A 165 17.37 -28.00 -18.85
C CYS A 165 16.47 -28.54 -19.97
N PRO A 166 16.84 -29.67 -20.61
CA PRO A 166 15.98 -30.30 -21.60
C PRO A 166 14.67 -30.75 -20.96
N GLY A 167 13.56 -30.62 -21.69
CA GLY A 167 12.22 -31.01 -21.22
C GLY A 167 11.53 -30.01 -20.28
N PHE A 168 12.13 -28.84 -20.01
CA PHE A 168 11.53 -27.83 -19.13
C PHE A 168 10.13 -27.39 -19.59
N SER A 169 9.97 -27.03 -20.86
CA SER A 169 8.68 -26.60 -21.42
C SER A 169 7.62 -27.70 -21.45
N GLN A 170 8.03 -28.97 -21.46
CA GLN A 170 7.13 -30.12 -21.39
C GLN A 170 6.67 -30.39 -19.95
N THR A 171 7.56 -30.14 -18.97
CA THR A 171 7.30 -30.41 -17.55
C THR A 171 6.51 -29.27 -16.88
N PHE A 172 6.78 -28.04 -17.31
CA PHE A 172 6.16 -26.81 -16.84
C PHE A 172 5.42 -26.14 -18.01
N PRO A 173 4.16 -26.58 -18.29
CA PRO A 173 3.34 -26.01 -19.35
C PRO A 173 3.00 -24.53 -19.09
N ALA A 174 2.50 -23.85 -20.12
CA ALA A 174 2.28 -22.39 -20.12
C ALA A 174 1.39 -21.88 -18.97
N ASN A 175 0.46 -22.69 -18.46
CA ASN A 175 -0.41 -22.35 -17.33
C ASN A 175 0.34 -22.34 -15.98
N GLU A 176 1.46 -23.05 -15.86
CA GLU A 176 2.29 -23.08 -14.64
C GLU A 176 3.38 -21.99 -14.65
N MET A 177 3.73 -21.48 -15.84
CA MET A 177 4.79 -20.48 -16.03
C MET A 177 4.66 -19.22 -15.16
N PRO A 178 3.47 -18.65 -14.90
CA PRO A 178 3.34 -17.50 -14.01
C PRO A 178 3.90 -17.77 -12.60
N PHE A 179 3.69 -18.96 -12.05
CA PHE A 179 4.23 -19.33 -10.73
C PHE A 179 5.75 -19.52 -10.77
N VAL A 180 6.26 -20.13 -11.84
CA VAL A 180 7.72 -20.28 -12.02
C VAL A 180 8.39 -18.91 -12.13
N ASN A 181 7.81 -18.00 -12.90
CA ASN A 181 8.31 -16.64 -13.06
C ASN A 181 8.24 -15.85 -11.75
N TYR A 182 7.13 -15.98 -11.02
CA TYR A 182 6.99 -15.33 -9.71
C TYR A 182 8.01 -15.86 -8.71
N LEU A 183 8.25 -17.17 -8.64
CA LEU A 183 9.31 -17.75 -7.80
C LEU A 183 10.71 -17.25 -8.17
N GLU A 184 10.99 -17.09 -9.46
CA GLU A 184 12.25 -16.53 -9.94
C GLU A 184 12.45 -15.08 -9.45
N VAL A 185 11.40 -14.25 -9.57
CA VAL A 185 11.41 -12.86 -9.10
C VAL A 185 11.54 -12.83 -7.57
N LEU A 186 10.79 -13.67 -6.86
CA LEU A 186 10.81 -13.78 -5.40
C LEU A 186 12.20 -14.13 -4.84
N GLU A 187 12.84 -15.19 -5.34
CA GLU A 187 14.21 -15.55 -4.91
C GLU A 187 15.23 -14.45 -5.28
N ARG A 188 15.05 -13.80 -6.44
CA ARG A 188 15.97 -12.79 -6.95
C ARG A 188 15.92 -11.48 -6.17
N ASP A 189 14.72 -10.99 -5.87
CA ASP A 189 14.50 -9.71 -5.20
C ASP A 189 14.89 -9.79 -3.73
N PHE A 190 14.44 -10.84 -3.04
CA PHE A 190 14.63 -10.97 -1.59
C PHE A 190 15.89 -11.74 -1.20
N LYS A 191 16.65 -12.27 -2.17
CA LYS A 191 17.83 -13.12 -1.91
C LYS A 191 17.52 -14.24 -0.90
N CYS A 192 16.37 -14.87 -1.06
CA CYS A 192 15.87 -15.94 -0.21
C CYS A 192 15.90 -17.29 -0.93
N THR A 193 15.72 -18.39 -0.19
CA THR A 193 15.59 -19.73 -0.76
C THR A 193 14.48 -20.53 -0.08
N GLY A 194 13.72 -21.30 -0.87
CA GLY A 194 12.55 -22.03 -0.37
C GLY A 194 11.41 -21.08 -0.02
N VAL A 195 10.16 -21.50 -0.28
CA VAL A 195 9.00 -20.67 0.06
C VAL A 195 8.76 -20.77 1.56
N CYS A 196 8.44 -21.97 2.04
CA CYS A 196 8.14 -22.22 3.46
C CYS A 196 9.27 -22.96 4.20
N ARG A 197 10.17 -23.66 3.49
CA ARG A 197 11.20 -24.52 4.09
C ARG A 197 12.48 -23.77 4.43
N PHE A 198 13.06 -24.12 5.58
CA PHE A 198 14.38 -23.65 5.98
C PHE A 198 15.51 -24.44 5.29
N GLY A 199 16.62 -23.76 4.99
CA GLY A 199 17.82 -24.40 4.44
C GLY A 199 17.65 -24.98 3.03
N ALA A 200 16.62 -24.54 2.31
CA ALA A 200 16.37 -24.91 0.93
C ALA A 200 17.53 -24.47 0.01
N ARG A 201 17.84 -25.29 -1.01
CA ARG A 201 18.84 -24.94 -2.02
C ARG A 201 18.25 -23.92 -3.01
N PRO A 202 18.98 -22.87 -3.42
CA PRO A 202 18.47 -21.90 -4.37
C PRO A 202 18.16 -22.57 -5.72
N ILE A 203 17.08 -22.13 -6.37
CA ILE A 203 16.73 -22.59 -7.72
C ILE A 203 17.24 -21.61 -8.77
N PHE A 204 17.10 -20.31 -8.52
CA PHE A 204 17.39 -19.28 -9.52
C PHE A 204 18.65 -18.46 -9.22
N VAL A 205 19.02 -18.29 -7.94
CA VAL A 205 20.13 -17.40 -7.56
C VAL A 205 21.38 -18.18 -7.13
N LYS A 206 22.42 -18.12 -7.96
CA LYS A 206 23.69 -18.87 -7.75
C LYS A 206 24.55 -18.34 -6.61
N SER A 207 24.46 -17.05 -6.30
CA SER A 207 25.40 -16.37 -5.40
C SER A 207 25.02 -16.46 -3.91
N ILE A 208 23.90 -17.09 -3.59
CA ILE A 208 23.40 -17.13 -2.22
C ILE A 208 23.96 -18.36 -1.51
N SER A 209 24.70 -18.14 -0.42
CA SER A 209 25.10 -19.22 0.47
C SER A 209 23.88 -19.78 1.19
N THR A 210 23.56 -21.06 0.94
CA THR A 210 22.41 -21.77 1.53
C THR A 210 22.37 -21.73 3.06
N ARG A 211 23.52 -21.59 3.74
CA ARG A 211 23.58 -21.55 5.20
C ARG A 211 23.04 -20.26 5.81
N LYS A 212 22.91 -19.19 5.03
CA LYS A 212 22.51 -17.86 5.54
C LYS A 212 21.26 -17.29 4.85
N ALA A 213 20.73 -17.98 3.85
CA ALA A 213 19.54 -17.51 3.14
C ALA A 213 18.30 -17.62 4.05
N PRO A 214 17.53 -16.54 4.24
CA PRO A 214 16.23 -16.66 4.87
C PRO A 214 15.27 -17.40 3.94
N ARG A 215 14.23 -18.01 4.50
CA ARG A 215 13.09 -18.50 3.73
C ARG A 215 12.37 -17.32 3.07
N CYS A 216 11.85 -17.51 1.87
CA CYS A 216 11.19 -16.43 1.14
C CYS A 216 9.96 -15.90 1.87
N ALA A 217 9.23 -16.75 2.60
CA ALA A 217 8.14 -16.31 3.47
C ALA A 217 8.56 -15.28 4.53
N THR A 218 9.75 -15.40 5.12
CA THR A 218 10.23 -14.43 6.13
C THR A 218 10.52 -13.07 5.49
N SER A 219 11.25 -13.07 4.36
CA SER A 219 11.55 -11.81 3.66
C SER A 219 10.29 -11.14 3.12
N LEU A 220 9.34 -11.94 2.62
CA LEU A 220 8.07 -11.46 2.12
C LEU A 220 7.18 -10.89 3.23
N ALA A 221 7.09 -11.55 4.38
CA ALA A 221 6.37 -11.04 5.55
C ALA A 221 6.93 -9.68 6.01
N ALA A 222 8.26 -9.56 6.12
CA ALA A 222 8.91 -8.29 6.47
C ALA A 222 8.65 -7.19 5.42
N HIS A 223 8.58 -7.56 4.14
CA HIS A 223 8.23 -6.63 3.06
C HIS A 223 6.77 -6.17 3.17
N LEU A 224 5.82 -7.06 3.44
CA LEU A 224 4.41 -6.70 3.65
C LEU A 224 4.21 -5.78 4.87
N GLU A 225 4.97 -6.01 5.95
CA GLU A 225 5.00 -5.10 7.09
C GLU A 225 5.52 -3.71 6.72
N LEU A 226 6.60 -3.63 5.94
CA LEU A 226 7.07 -2.34 5.43
C LEU A 226 5.97 -1.64 4.60
N MET A 227 5.26 -2.39 3.75
CA MET A 227 4.19 -1.85 2.94
C MET A 227 3.01 -1.32 3.76
N MET A 228 2.71 -1.92 4.92
CA MET A 228 1.67 -1.40 5.82
C MET A 228 2.01 0.00 6.34
N TYR A 229 3.28 0.26 6.66
CA TYR A 229 3.75 1.57 7.12
C TYR A 229 3.74 2.60 5.99
N MET A 230 3.95 2.18 4.75
CA MET A 230 3.98 3.06 3.58
C MET A 230 2.58 3.40 3.05
N THR A 231 1.59 2.52 3.27
CA THR A 231 0.23 2.67 2.70
C THR A 231 -0.81 3.02 3.76
N GLY A 232 -1.04 2.13 4.71
CA GLY A 232 -2.15 2.21 5.65
C GLY A 232 -1.94 3.28 6.73
N LEU A 233 -0.71 3.44 7.23
CA LEU A 233 -0.41 4.45 8.26
C LEU A 233 -0.63 5.89 7.76
N PRO A 234 -0.15 6.30 6.57
CA PRO A 234 -0.43 7.64 6.02
C PRO A 234 -1.92 7.90 5.81
N ALA A 235 -2.68 6.93 5.29
CA ALA A 235 -4.12 7.06 5.09
C ALA A 235 -4.85 7.23 6.44
N ALA A 236 -4.51 6.39 7.43
CA ALA A 236 -5.10 6.48 8.76
C ALA A 236 -4.75 7.80 9.46
N ALA A 237 -3.48 8.21 9.41
CA ALA A 237 -3.00 9.46 9.98
C ALA A 237 -3.68 10.67 9.34
N MET A 238 -3.85 10.69 8.02
CA MET A 238 -4.58 11.74 7.31
C MET A 238 -6.03 11.82 7.78
N GLY A 239 -6.72 10.68 7.92
CA GLY A 239 -8.07 10.64 8.46
C GLY A 239 -8.18 11.23 9.86
N VAL A 240 -7.24 10.87 10.76
CA VAL A 240 -7.17 11.44 12.12
C VAL A 240 -6.91 12.94 12.10
N ILE A 241 -6.00 13.42 11.23
CA ILE A 241 -5.73 14.85 11.06
C ILE A 241 -7.00 15.59 10.63
N LEU A 242 -7.75 15.06 9.66
CA LEU A 242 -9.03 15.66 9.23
C LEU A 242 -10.04 15.74 10.36
N LEU A 243 -10.14 14.70 11.21
CA LEU A 243 -11.03 14.71 12.37
C LEU A 243 -10.61 15.75 13.40
N VAL A 244 -9.31 15.87 13.70
CA VAL A 244 -8.79 16.90 14.61
C VAL A 244 -9.08 18.30 14.07
N VAL A 245 -8.83 18.53 12.77
CA VAL A 245 -9.15 19.80 12.11
C VAL A 245 -10.65 20.09 12.21
N THR A 246 -11.50 19.09 11.99
CA THR A 246 -12.96 19.22 12.09
C THR A 246 -13.38 19.65 13.50
N VAL A 247 -12.86 19.01 14.54
CA VAL A 247 -13.16 19.37 15.95
C VAL A 247 -12.68 20.78 16.27
N CYS A 248 -11.48 21.16 15.81
CA CYS A 248 -10.96 22.52 16.00
C CYS A 248 -11.82 23.57 15.30
N LEU A 249 -12.28 23.30 14.07
CA LEU A 249 -13.16 24.20 13.32
C LEU A 249 -14.57 24.27 13.93
N ALA A 250 -15.06 23.17 14.49
CA ALA A 250 -16.37 23.13 15.14
C ALA A 250 -16.45 24.06 16.36
N GLY A 251 -15.35 24.17 17.13
CA GLY A 251 -15.26 25.07 18.28
C GLY A 251 -14.90 26.52 17.95
N TYR A 252 -14.72 26.87 16.68
CA TYR A 252 -14.37 28.23 16.27
C TYR A 252 -15.64 29.06 16.01
N ASP A 253 -16.08 29.83 17.01
CA ASP A 253 -17.33 30.61 16.94
C ASP A 253 -17.23 31.92 16.15
N HIS A 254 -16.04 32.29 15.68
CA HIS A 254 -15.83 33.50 14.87
C HIS A 254 -16.01 33.29 13.34
N LEU A 255 -16.58 32.15 12.92
CA LEU A 255 -16.97 31.80 11.55
C LEU A 255 -18.50 31.76 11.39
#